data_AF-A0A842YCZ6-F1
#
_entry.id   AF-A0A842YCZ6-F1
#
_cell.length_a   1.000
_cell.length_b   1.000
_cell.length_c   1.000
_cell.angle_alpha   90.00
_cell.angle_beta   90.00
_cell.angle_gamma   90.00
#
_symmetry.space_group_name_H-M   'P 1'
#
loop_
_entity.id
_entity.type
_entity.pdbx_description
1 polymer ?
#
loop_
_entity_poly.entity_id
_entity_poly.type
_entity_poly.pdbx_seq_one_letter_code
_entity_poly.pdbx_strand_id
1 'polypeptide(L)'
;MSQILKQNKFVISVLVITIVFAGMTFGNLPAPPTTLSVQTIDGVTFNFADYKSLNKDQIGMFNYFDTITTDRAYNSWDGWYSEGFTSGRHYLAAFTTYVLSMLYETTPGYRSSLYQDVAYSLIKMMNTTIDEYDNDSIEYWEWTHTNWDDYHYPDPNNSSDLYTGGFRGPANIMWTGHYALMMTLYERSFNTGEFTNEIGWFIDDWNTSLTTDGYGNPKEGGIWGVGLIPCEPYIVFIQCNSIPIFATELFDNIYDENYMESGMWDYGLNYANTQMQDKYGLFTHSDLVSPYLGSNASLDDYPKPTMQGNELGVSSYGASWAMAFLEYTQENETISDYEQFIEVYG
;
A
#
# COMPACT_ATOMS: atom_id res chain seq x y z
N MET A 1 -20.32 -17.22 -7.13
CA MET A 1 -19.02 -17.02 -6.44
C MET A 1 -18.05 -18.19 -6.59
N SER A 2 -18.40 -19.42 -6.17
CA SER A 2 -17.50 -20.60 -6.24
C SER A 2 -16.97 -20.96 -7.65
N GLN A 3 -17.74 -20.70 -8.70
CA GLN A 3 -17.36 -21.06 -10.07
C GLN A 3 -16.43 -20.03 -10.73
N ILE A 4 -16.54 -18.75 -10.35
CA ILE A 4 -15.71 -17.65 -10.85
C ILE A 4 -14.28 -17.78 -10.27
N LEU A 5 -14.16 -18.08 -8.97
CA LEU A 5 -12.88 -18.36 -8.31
C LEU A 5 -12.17 -19.61 -8.88
N LYS A 6 -12.91 -20.59 -9.42
CA LYS A 6 -12.33 -21.77 -10.08
C LYS A 6 -11.84 -21.51 -11.51
N GLN A 7 -12.28 -20.42 -12.15
CA GLN A 7 -11.93 -20.08 -13.52
C GLN A 7 -10.85 -18.98 -13.59
N ASN A 8 -10.78 -18.08 -12.60
CA ASN A 8 -9.75 -17.06 -12.49
C ASN A 8 -8.47 -17.56 -11.81
N LYS A 9 -7.78 -18.48 -12.50
CA LYS A 9 -6.42 -18.91 -12.13
C LYS A 9 -5.45 -17.74 -12.01
N PHE A 10 -5.71 -16.61 -12.67
CA PHE A 10 -4.88 -15.40 -12.63
C PHE A 10 -4.98 -14.64 -11.30
N VAL A 11 -6.16 -14.56 -10.64
CA VAL A 11 -6.32 -13.89 -9.34
C VAL A 11 -5.72 -14.73 -8.21
N ILE A 12 -5.89 -16.05 -8.26
CA ILE A 12 -5.18 -16.97 -7.37
C ILE A 12 -3.68 -16.93 -7.67
N SER A 13 -3.27 -16.82 -8.94
CA SER A 13 -1.87 -16.58 -9.29
C SER A 13 -1.36 -15.25 -8.77
N VAL A 14 -2.09 -14.13 -8.81
CA VAL A 14 -1.62 -12.83 -8.26
C VAL A 14 -1.52 -12.89 -6.74
N LEU A 15 -2.48 -13.50 -6.03
CA LEU A 15 -2.41 -13.67 -4.57
C LEU A 15 -1.28 -14.64 -4.16
N VAL A 16 -1.08 -15.72 -4.93
CA VAL A 16 0.05 -16.66 -4.79
C VAL A 16 1.35 -16.04 -5.28
N ILE A 17 1.35 -15.10 -6.23
CA ILE A 17 2.49 -14.31 -6.68
C ILE A 17 2.84 -13.27 -5.62
N THR A 18 1.90 -12.69 -4.87
CA THR A 18 2.24 -11.90 -3.68
C THR A 18 2.84 -12.79 -2.59
N ILE A 19 2.35 -14.02 -2.41
CA ILE A 19 2.91 -15.02 -1.46
C ILE A 19 4.25 -15.64 -1.96
N VAL A 20 4.51 -15.71 -3.26
CA VAL A 20 5.71 -16.30 -3.92
C VAL A 20 6.74 -15.23 -4.30
N PHE A 21 6.34 -13.98 -4.54
CA PHE A 21 7.20 -12.81 -4.77
C PHE A 21 7.40 -11.94 -3.50
N ALA A 22 6.67 -12.17 -2.42
CA ALA A 22 7.20 -11.85 -1.08
C ALA A 22 8.02 -13.04 -0.54
N GLY A 23 7.59 -14.29 -0.81
CA GLY A 23 8.25 -15.49 -0.31
C GLY A 23 9.59 -15.90 -0.97
N MET A 24 9.95 -15.41 -2.16
CA MET A 24 11.17 -15.85 -2.87
C MET A 24 12.08 -14.72 -3.42
N THR A 25 11.71 -13.45 -3.29
CA THR A 25 12.40 -12.39 -4.03
C THR A 25 13.52 -11.76 -3.21
N PHE A 26 14.62 -12.52 -3.16
CA PHE A 26 16.04 -12.10 -3.06
C PHE A 26 16.86 -12.47 -1.82
N GLY A 27 16.26 -13.11 -0.81
CA GLY A 27 17.01 -13.74 0.29
C GLY A 27 17.79 -15.01 -0.11
N ASN A 28 17.47 -15.68 -1.23
CA ASN A 28 18.00 -17.03 -1.50
C ASN A 28 18.25 -17.43 -2.96
N LEU A 29 18.58 -16.50 -3.87
CA LEU A 29 19.17 -16.89 -5.16
C LEU A 29 20.51 -16.17 -5.38
N PRO A 30 21.65 -16.80 -5.06
CA PRO A 30 22.86 -16.52 -5.80
C PRO A 30 22.64 -17.02 -7.23
N ALA A 31 22.50 -16.10 -8.19
CA ALA A 31 22.86 -16.44 -9.56
C ALA A 31 24.38 -16.68 -9.57
N PRO A 32 24.90 -17.74 -10.23
CA PRO A 32 26.34 -17.93 -10.32
C PRO A 32 26.96 -16.66 -10.93
N PRO A 33 28.06 -16.14 -10.37
CA PRO A 33 28.70 -14.93 -10.88
C PRO A 33 28.98 -15.14 -12.37
N THR A 34 28.44 -14.26 -13.21
CA THR A 34 28.84 -14.21 -14.62
C THR A 34 30.34 -13.97 -14.67
N THR A 35 31.07 -14.82 -15.39
CA THR A 35 32.54 -14.87 -15.49
C THR A 35 33.21 -13.61 -16.06
N LEU A 36 32.46 -12.54 -16.31
CA LEU A 36 32.96 -11.25 -16.75
C LEU A 36 33.29 -10.40 -15.51
N SER A 37 34.23 -10.91 -14.71
CA SER A 37 34.79 -10.27 -13.55
C SER A 37 35.52 -9.01 -13.96
N VAL A 38 34.97 -7.85 -13.60
CA VAL A 38 35.60 -6.53 -13.70
C VAL A 38 35.76 -5.98 -15.13
N GLN A 39 35.13 -4.84 -15.42
CA GLN A 39 35.48 -4.04 -16.61
C GLN A 39 35.70 -2.58 -16.22
N THR A 40 36.59 -1.90 -16.94
CA THR A 40 36.80 -0.46 -16.79
C THR A 40 36.13 0.26 -17.96
N ILE A 41 35.17 1.12 -17.66
CA ILE A 41 34.46 1.97 -18.63
C ILE A 41 34.75 3.42 -18.23
N ASP A 42 35.32 4.20 -19.15
CA ASP A 42 35.66 5.62 -18.95
C ASP A 42 36.49 5.91 -17.69
N GLY A 43 37.40 5.00 -17.34
CA GLY A 43 38.28 5.13 -16.17
C GLY A 43 37.65 4.72 -14.84
N VAL A 44 36.38 4.30 -14.84
CA VAL A 44 35.69 3.72 -13.67
C VAL A 44 35.69 2.21 -13.80
N THR A 45 36.18 1.52 -12.77
CA THR A 45 36.23 0.07 -12.71
C THR A 45 34.96 -0.46 -12.05
N PHE A 46 34.17 -1.19 -12.82
CA PHE A 46 32.94 -1.85 -12.38
C PHE A 46 33.19 -3.34 -12.21
N ASN A 47 32.96 -3.86 -11.00
CA ASN A 47 32.89 -5.29 -10.80
C ASN A 47 31.47 -5.78 -11.11
N PHE A 48 31.24 -6.23 -12.33
CA PHE A 48 29.93 -6.73 -12.75
C PHE A 48 29.47 -7.99 -12.02
N ALA A 49 30.35 -8.67 -11.27
CA ALA A 49 29.96 -9.75 -10.36
C ALA A 49 29.16 -9.25 -9.14
N ASP A 50 29.25 -7.96 -8.82
CA ASP A 50 28.51 -7.35 -7.70
C ASP A 50 27.09 -6.93 -8.11
N TYR A 51 26.78 -6.94 -9.41
CA TYR A 51 25.48 -6.55 -9.93
C TYR A 51 24.68 -7.81 -10.30
N LYS A 52 23.60 -8.06 -9.57
CA LYS A 52 22.65 -9.13 -9.93
C LYS A 52 22.02 -8.79 -11.28
N SER A 53 21.99 -9.76 -12.18
CA SER A 53 21.32 -9.64 -13.49
C SER A 53 19.99 -10.38 -13.46
N LEU A 54 19.00 -9.82 -14.16
CA LEU A 54 17.71 -10.46 -14.34
C LEU A 54 17.83 -11.69 -15.24
N ASN A 55 17.09 -12.74 -14.91
CA ASN A 55 16.91 -13.87 -15.81
C ASN A 55 15.93 -13.54 -16.95
N LYS A 56 15.88 -14.39 -17.97
CA LYS A 56 15.03 -14.21 -19.15
C LYS A 56 13.53 -14.08 -18.82
N ASP A 57 13.06 -14.75 -17.76
CA ASP A 57 11.65 -14.75 -17.39
C ASP A 57 11.28 -13.43 -16.71
N GLN A 58 12.18 -12.89 -15.87
CA GLN A 58 12.05 -11.56 -15.27
C GLN A 58 12.08 -10.45 -16.33
N ILE A 59 12.98 -10.54 -17.31
CA ILE A 59 13.02 -9.60 -18.45
C ILE A 59 11.73 -9.69 -19.27
N GLY A 60 11.25 -10.90 -19.55
CA GLY A 60 9.99 -11.12 -20.25
C GLY A 60 8.80 -10.51 -19.51
N MET A 61 8.77 -10.64 -18.18
CA MET A 61 7.72 -10.06 -17.34
C MET A 61 7.79 -8.53 -17.31
N PHE A 62 8.99 -7.94 -17.23
CA PHE A 62 9.17 -6.49 -17.32
C PHE A 62 8.64 -5.94 -18.66
N ASN A 63 9.06 -6.53 -19.79
CA ASN A 63 8.64 -6.10 -21.12
C ASN A 63 7.12 -6.29 -21.32
N TYR A 64 6.53 -7.31 -20.68
CA TYR A 64 5.09 -7.49 -20.68
C TYR A 64 4.38 -6.35 -19.96
N PHE A 65 4.82 -5.98 -18.76
CA PHE A 65 4.25 -4.88 -18.00
C PHE A 65 4.39 -3.56 -18.75
N ASP A 66 5.58 -3.27 -19.28
CA ASP A 66 5.82 -2.11 -20.14
C ASP A 66 4.79 -2.05 -21.29
N THR A 67 4.65 -3.14 -22.05
CA THR A 67 3.70 -3.22 -23.17
C THR A 67 2.24 -2.92 -22.77
N ILE A 68 1.83 -3.27 -21.55
CA ILE A 68 0.44 -3.10 -21.09
C ILE A 68 0.19 -1.82 -20.28
N THR A 69 1.23 -1.06 -19.95
CA THR A 69 1.12 0.18 -19.16
C THR A 69 1.53 1.43 -19.93
N THR A 70 2.59 1.37 -20.75
CA THR A 70 3.12 2.53 -21.46
C THR A 70 2.42 2.77 -22.79
N ASP A 71 2.37 4.03 -23.24
CA ASP A 71 1.71 4.48 -24.48
C ASP A 71 0.22 4.08 -24.61
N ARG A 72 -0.47 3.94 -23.47
CA ARG A 72 -1.90 3.63 -23.39
C ARG A 72 -2.63 4.67 -22.56
N ALA A 73 -3.95 4.73 -22.72
CA ALA A 73 -4.80 5.52 -21.83
C ALA A 73 -4.67 4.98 -20.39
N TYR A 74 -4.64 5.87 -19.39
CA TYR A 74 -4.41 5.44 -18.00
C TYR A 74 -5.60 4.66 -17.40
N ASN A 75 -6.78 4.72 -18.00
CA ASN A 75 -7.91 3.85 -17.63
C ASN A 75 -7.94 2.52 -18.41
N SER A 76 -6.94 2.23 -19.25
CA SER A 76 -6.89 0.99 -20.04
C SER A 76 -6.39 -0.19 -19.23
N TRP A 77 -7.25 -1.20 -19.07
CA TRP A 77 -6.90 -2.49 -18.43
C TRP A 77 -6.75 -3.64 -19.45
N ASP A 78 -6.61 -3.32 -20.73
CA ASP A 78 -6.40 -4.31 -21.79
C ASP A 78 -5.10 -5.09 -21.58
N GLY A 79 -5.19 -6.42 -21.59
CA GLY A 79 -4.06 -7.30 -21.32
C GLY A 79 -3.78 -7.52 -19.82
N TRP A 80 -4.51 -6.88 -18.91
CA TRP A 80 -4.41 -7.18 -17.49
C TRP A 80 -5.23 -8.42 -17.06
N TYR A 81 -6.12 -8.89 -17.94
CA TYR A 81 -7.07 -9.99 -17.67
C TYR A 81 -7.87 -9.77 -16.37
N SER A 82 -8.27 -8.51 -16.14
CA SER A 82 -8.99 -8.07 -14.93
C SER A 82 -10.52 -8.04 -15.13
N GLU A 83 -11.06 -8.70 -16.17
CA GLU A 83 -12.49 -8.72 -16.41
C GLU A 83 -13.24 -9.37 -15.23
N GLY A 84 -14.22 -8.64 -14.67
CA GLY A 84 -14.98 -9.07 -13.50
C GLY A 84 -14.26 -8.88 -12.16
N PHE A 85 -13.11 -8.20 -12.14
CA PHE A 85 -12.35 -7.85 -10.93
C PHE A 85 -12.00 -6.35 -10.90
N THR A 86 -12.99 -5.51 -11.18
CA THR A 86 -12.80 -4.05 -11.31
C THR A 86 -12.36 -3.38 -10.02
N SER A 87 -12.95 -3.76 -8.89
CA SER A 87 -12.61 -3.25 -7.53
C SER A 87 -11.26 -3.72 -6.98
N GLY A 88 -10.49 -4.51 -7.74
CA GLY A 88 -9.16 -4.95 -7.34
C GLY A 88 -8.07 -4.53 -8.32
N ARG A 89 -8.40 -3.65 -9.25
CA ARG A 89 -7.46 -3.09 -10.23
C ARG A 89 -6.40 -2.22 -9.58
N HIS A 90 -6.73 -1.49 -8.52
CA HIS A 90 -5.75 -0.70 -7.76
C HIS A 90 -4.65 -1.62 -7.17
N TYR A 91 -5.00 -2.78 -6.62
CA TYR A 91 -4.02 -3.77 -6.14
C TYR A 91 -3.12 -4.29 -7.26
N LEU A 92 -3.66 -4.51 -8.47
CA LEU A 92 -2.86 -4.92 -9.61
C LEU A 92 -1.80 -3.85 -9.96
N ALA A 93 -2.18 -2.58 -9.97
CA ALA A 93 -1.23 -1.49 -10.19
C ALA A 93 -0.19 -1.41 -9.05
N ALA A 94 -0.64 -1.41 -7.79
CA ALA A 94 0.23 -1.28 -6.64
C ALA A 94 1.25 -2.42 -6.52
N PHE A 95 0.81 -3.67 -6.60
CA PHE A 95 1.71 -4.82 -6.50
C PHE A 95 2.65 -4.94 -7.69
N THR A 96 2.20 -4.54 -8.89
CA THR A 96 3.11 -4.46 -10.04
C THR A 96 4.21 -3.44 -9.78
N THR A 97 3.87 -2.26 -9.23
CA THR A 97 4.87 -1.28 -8.81
C THR A 97 5.83 -1.85 -7.78
N TYR A 98 5.36 -2.57 -6.76
CA TYR A 98 6.26 -3.14 -5.72
C TYR A 98 7.26 -4.13 -6.30
N VAL A 99 6.80 -4.97 -7.23
CA VAL A 99 7.66 -5.91 -7.96
C VAL A 99 8.69 -5.14 -8.81
N LEU A 100 8.30 -4.09 -9.51
CA LEU A 100 9.21 -3.27 -10.31
C LEU A 100 10.21 -2.52 -9.45
N SER A 101 9.82 -1.99 -8.30
CA SER A 101 10.71 -1.31 -7.36
C SER A 101 11.79 -2.24 -6.83
N MET A 102 11.46 -3.50 -6.49
CA MET A 102 12.46 -4.50 -6.14
C MET A 102 13.44 -4.79 -7.29
N LEU A 103 12.96 -4.79 -8.53
CA LEU A 103 13.79 -4.95 -9.73
C LEU A 103 14.74 -3.76 -9.90
N TYR A 104 14.26 -2.53 -9.68
CA TYR A 104 15.08 -1.32 -9.71
C TYR A 104 16.15 -1.31 -8.61
N GLU A 105 15.83 -1.81 -7.41
CA GLU A 105 16.80 -1.94 -6.30
C GLU A 105 17.90 -2.97 -6.59
N THR A 106 17.52 -4.11 -7.16
CA THR A 106 18.47 -5.23 -7.37
C THR A 106 19.28 -5.14 -8.66
N THR A 107 18.82 -4.34 -9.63
CA THR A 107 19.51 -4.15 -10.91
C THR A 107 19.58 -2.67 -11.29
N PRO A 108 20.63 -1.95 -10.85
CA PRO A 108 20.77 -0.49 -11.03
C PRO A 108 20.64 0.01 -12.48
N GLY A 109 20.93 -0.82 -13.48
CA GLY A 109 20.73 -0.45 -14.89
C GLY A 109 19.27 -0.13 -15.27
N TYR A 110 18.30 -0.59 -14.47
CA TYR A 110 16.89 -0.28 -14.65
C TYR A 110 16.45 1.02 -13.98
N ARG A 111 17.32 1.73 -13.25
CA ARG A 111 17.04 3.06 -12.67
C ARG A 111 17.32 4.22 -13.65
N SER A 112 17.19 3.97 -14.95
CA SER A 112 17.38 5.02 -15.96
C SER A 112 16.05 5.57 -16.43
N SER A 113 16.06 6.76 -17.02
CA SER A 113 14.86 7.41 -17.58
C SER A 113 14.14 6.54 -18.62
N LEU A 114 14.83 5.57 -19.23
CA LEU A 114 14.24 4.60 -20.16
C LEU A 114 13.16 3.72 -19.51
N TYR A 115 13.23 3.47 -18.20
CA TYR A 115 12.33 2.54 -17.50
C TYR A 115 11.39 3.23 -16.52
N GLN A 116 11.48 4.56 -16.44
CA GLN A 116 10.69 5.43 -15.58
C GLN A 116 9.21 5.43 -16.01
N ASP A 117 8.94 5.39 -17.31
CA ASP A 117 7.60 5.52 -17.89
C ASP A 117 6.65 4.41 -17.45
N VAL A 118 7.15 3.18 -17.23
CA VAL A 118 6.35 2.05 -16.73
C VAL A 118 5.81 2.36 -15.33
N ALA A 119 6.70 2.77 -14.42
CA ALA A 119 6.35 3.09 -13.04
C ALA A 119 5.47 4.34 -12.96
N TYR A 120 5.79 5.36 -13.75
CA TYR A 120 4.95 6.57 -13.87
C TYR A 120 3.55 6.24 -14.37
N SER A 121 3.43 5.41 -15.41
CA SER A 121 2.14 5.02 -15.99
C SER A 121 1.29 4.27 -14.96
N LEU A 122 1.87 3.35 -14.18
CA LEU A 122 1.16 2.66 -13.09
C LEU A 122 0.60 3.64 -12.04
N ILE A 123 1.39 4.65 -11.65
CA ILE A 123 0.94 5.73 -10.75
C ILE A 123 -0.23 6.50 -11.38
N LYS A 124 -0.15 6.84 -12.66
CA LYS A 124 -1.25 7.53 -13.35
C LYS A 124 -2.49 6.66 -13.52
N MET A 125 -2.34 5.35 -13.75
CA MET A 125 -3.46 4.41 -13.75
C MET A 125 -4.19 4.38 -12.39
N MET A 126 -3.42 4.39 -11.30
CA MET A 126 -3.94 4.45 -9.92
C MET A 126 -4.73 5.74 -9.63
N ASN A 127 -4.40 6.84 -10.30
CA ASN A 127 -4.96 8.16 -10.07
C ASN A 127 -6.02 8.59 -11.09
N THR A 128 -6.67 7.64 -11.77
CA THR A 128 -7.73 7.98 -12.71
C THR A 128 -8.97 8.48 -11.97
N THR A 129 -9.53 9.61 -12.43
CA THR A 129 -10.68 10.29 -11.81
C THR A 129 -11.95 10.18 -12.65
N ILE A 130 -13.11 10.39 -12.04
CA ILE A 130 -14.42 10.41 -12.71
C ILE A 130 -14.52 11.57 -13.68
N ASP A 131 -13.96 12.73 -13.32
CA ASP A 131 -13.97 13.91 -14.18
C ASP A 131 -13.28 13.66 -15.52
N GLU A 132 -12.27 12.78 -15.56
CA GLU A 132 -11.52 12.46 -16.77
C GLU A 132 -12.02 11.19 -17.47
N TYR A 133 -12.46 10.18 -16.71
CA TYR A 133 -12.74 8.83 -17.22
C TYR A 133 -14.11 8.25 -16.82
N ASP A 134 -15.03 9.07 -16.29
CA ASP A 134 -16.35 8.65 -15.83
C ASP A 134 -16.27 7.39 -14.93
N ASN A 135 -17.14 6.40 -15.19
CA ASN A 135 -17.23 5.14 -14.44
C ASN A 135 -16.10 4.14 -14.78
N ASP A 136 -15.19 4.50 -15.68
CA ASP A 136 -14.03 3.66 -16.03
C ASP A 136 -12.78 4.04 -15.22
N SER A 137 -12.91 4.93 -14.23
CA SER A 137 -11.85 5.40 -13.34
C SER A 137 -11.67 4.53 -12.09
N ILE A 138 -10.47 4.54 -11.51
CA ILE A 138 -10.20 3.97 -10.18
C ILE A 138 -11.00 4.72 -9.12
N GLU A 139 -11.14 6.05 -9.23
CA GLU A 139 -12.01 6.83 -8.34
C GLU A 139 -13.43 6.29 -8.27
N TYR A 140 -14.03 5.98 -9.43
CA TYR A 140 -15.36 5.38 -9.45
C TYR A 140 -15.37 4.04 -8.73
N TRP A 141 -14.44 3.14 -9.07
CA TRP A 141 -14.40 1.76 -8.58
C TRP A 141 -13.88 1.58 -7.15
N GLU A 142 -13.26 2.58 -6.54
CA GLU A 142 -12.83 2.54 -5.14
C GLU A 142 -13.74 3.35 -4.22
N TRP A 143 -14.32 4.44 -4.73
CA TRP A 143 -15.02 5.40 -3.88
C TRP A 143 -16.48 5.58 -4.29
N THR A 144 -16.76 6.17 -5.45
CA THR A 144 -18.10 6.71 -5.73
C THR A 144 -19.13 5.69 -6.20
N HIS A 145 -18.72 4.48 -6.62
CA HIS A 145 -19.66 3.40 -6.88
C HIS A 145 -20.27 2.83 -5.60
N THR A 146 -19.66 3.12 -4.46
CA THR A 146 -20.19 2.79 -3.13
C THR A 146 -21.12 3.91 -2.67
N ASN A 147 -21.89 3.67 -1.61
CA ASN A 147 -22.70 4.74 -1.00
C ASN A 147 -21.92 5.47 0.12
N TRP A 148 -20.60 5.57 0.01
CA TRP A 148 -19.71 6.19 1.00
C TRP A 148 -19.28 7.62 0.62
N ASP A 149 -19.79 8.14 -0.49
CA ASP A 149 -19.58 9.52 -0.97
C ASP A 149 -20.08 10.59 0.01
N ASP A 150 -21.01 10.24 0.90
CA ASP A 150 -21.52 11.08 1.99
C ASP A 150 -20.72 10.95 3.31
N TYR A 151 -19.58 10.25 3.32
CA TYR A 151 -18.84 10.01 4.55
C TYR A 151 -18.08 11.27 5.01
N HIS A 152 -18.59 11.87 6.08
CA HIS A 152 -18.15 13.14 6.64
C HIS A 152 -17.01 12.99 7.68
N TYR A 153 -16.06 13.91 7.59
CA TYR A 153 -15.04 14.23 8.58
C TYR A 153 -14.99 15.75 8.77
N PRO A 154 -14.38 16.27 9.84
CA PRO A 154 -14.15 17.70 9.97
C PRO A 154 -12.84 18.12 9.27
N ASP A 155 -12.84 19.28 8.58
CA ASP A 155 -11.62 19.89 8.03
C ASP A 155 -10.89 20.65 9.16
N PRO A 156 -9.65 20.27 9.52
CA PRO A 156 -8.88 20.94 10.56
C PRO A 156 -8.59 22.41 10.22
N ASN A 157 -8.60 22.79 8.94
CA ASN A 157 -8.37 24.15 8.47
C ASN A 157 -9.66 24.96 8.29
N ASN A 158 -10.83 24.34 8.42
CA ASN A 158 -12.10 25.02 8.27
C ASN A 158 -13.05 24.72 9.43
N SER A 159 -13.07 25.68 10.37
CA SER A 159 -13.98 25.72 11.53
C SER A 159 -15.49 25.67 11.22
N SER A 160 -15.86 25.72 9.93
CA SER A 160 -17.25 25.71 9.45
C SER A 160 -17.63 24.41 8.74
N ASP A 161 -16.69 23.48 8.51
CA ASP A 161 -16.80 22.58 7.37
C ASP A 161 -17.10 21.13 7.65
N LEU A 162 -17.71 20.60 6.59
CA LEU A 162 -17.96 19.24 6.24
C LEU A 162 -16.79 18.78 5.33
N TYR A 163 -15.70 18.28 5.89
CA TYR A 163 -14.71 17.52 5.10
C TYR A 163 -15.30 16.16 4.75
N THR A 164 -16.13 16.08 3.72
CA THR A 164 -16.49 14.78 3.13
C THR A 164 -15.22 14.27 2.46
N GLY A 165 -14.53 13.31 3.08
CA GLY A 165 -13.32 12.76 2.51
C GLY A 165 -13.63 12.31 1.09
N GLY A 166 -12.82 12.76 0.14
CA GLY A 166 -12.95 12.37 -1.25
C GLY A 166 -12.18 11.09 -1.52
N PHE A 167 -12.10 10.73 -2.79
CA PHE A 167 -11.15 9.73 -3.29
C PHE A 167 -9.72 9.95 -2.78
N ARG A 168 -9.35 11.20 -2.49
CA ARG A 168 -8.05 11.62 -1.94
C ARG A 168 -8.04 11.91 -0.44
N GLY A 169 -9.16 11.78 0.27
CA GLY A 169 -9.23 12.08 1.71
C GLY A 169 -8.45 11.09 2.57
N PRO A 170 -8.40 11.26 3.90
CA PRO A 170 -7.52 10.46 4.75
C PRO A 170 -8.01 9.02 4.83
N ALA A 171 -9.33 8.79 4.83
CA ALA A 171 -9.88 7.44 4.68
C ALA A 171 -9.76 6.93 3.24
N ASN A 172 -10.29 5.73 2.97
CA ASN A 172 -9.82 4.95 1.82
C ASN A 172 -8.31 4.70 1.93
N ILE A 173 -7.82 4.46 3.17
CA ILE A 173 -6.38 4.38 3.46
C ILE A 173 -5.68 3.30 2.64
N MET A 174 -6.41 2.27 2.21
CA MET A 174 -5.89 1.25 1.33
C MET A 174 -5.47 1.82 -0.02
N TRP A 175 -6.35 2.58 -0.68
CA TRP A 175 -6.00 3.25 -1.93
C TRP A 175 -4.96 4.35 -1.71
N THR A 176 -5.18 5.28 -0.77
CA THR A 176 -4.27 6.42 -0.56
C THR A 176 -2.87 5.95 -0.14
N GLY A 177 -2.78 4.96 0.74
CA GLY A 177 -1.53 4.34 1.17
C GLY A 177 -0.81 3.65 0.02
N HIS A 178 -1.52 2.87 -0.80
CA HIS A 178 -0.94 2.26 -1.99
C HIS A 178 -0.43 3.31 -2.99
N TYR A 179 -1.24 4.32 -3.28
CA TYR A 179 -0.90 5.38 -4.23
C TYR A 179 0.33 6.18 -3.76
N ALA A 180 0.35 6.61 -2.50
CA ALA A 180 1.51 7.26 -1.89
C ALA A 180 2.75 6.36 -1.93
N LEU A 181 2.64 5.08 -1.57
CA LEU A 181 3.79 4.18 -1.61
C LEU A 181 4.32 3.97 -3.05
N MET A 182 3.43 3.88 -4.04
CA MET A 182 3.85 3.80 -5.44
C MET A 182 4.68 5.03 -5.85
N MET A 183 4.23 6.23 -5.47
CA MET A 183 4.96 7.48 -5.70
C MET A 183 6.30 7.51 -4.95
N THR A 184 6.32 7.15 -3.66
CA THR A 184 7.55 7.11 -2.85
C THR A 184 8.57 6.13 -3.41
N LEU A 185 8.14 4.95 -3.87
CA LEU A 185 9.04 3.98 -4.49
C LEU A 185 9.58 4.44 -5.85
N TYR A 186 8.79 5.18 -6.60
CA TYR A 186 9.23 5.82 -7.83
C TYR A 186 10.31 6.87 -7.53
N GLU A 187 10.09 7.74 -6.55
CA GLU A 187 11.07 8.75 -6.14
C GLU A 187 12.34 8.12 -5.57
N ARG A 188 12.22 7.03 -4.81
CA ARG A 188 13.38 6.24 -4.37
C ARG A 188 14.20 5.70 -5.54
N SER A 189 13.52 5.27 -6.61
CA SER A 189 14.15 4.61 -7.75
C SER A 189 14.80 5.60 -8.72
N PHE A 190 14.19 6.76 -8.93
CA PHE A 190 14.56 7.70 -10.01
C PHE A 190 14.95 9.10 -9.52
N ASN A 191 14.57 9.48 -8.29
CA ASN A 191 14.88 10.76 -7.64
C ASN A 191 14.63 11.98 -8.54
N THR A 192 13.37 12.13 -8.97
CA THR A 192 12.97 13.16 -9.94
C THR A 192 12.37 14.40 -9.29
N GLY A 193 11.82 14.26 -8.08
CA GLY A 193 11.09 15.30 -7.39
C GLY A 193 9.68 15.56 -7.95
N GLU A 194 9.19 14.70 -8.85
CA GLU A 194 7.89 14.83 -9.52
C GLU A 194 6.73 14.67 -8.52
N PHE A 195 6.85 13.72 -7.59
CA PHE A 195 5.78 13.37 -6.67
C PHE A 195 5.98 13.85 -5.23
N THR A 196 7.10 14.53 -4.92
CA THR A 196 7.42 14.94 -3.54
C THR A 196 6.30 15.73 -2.87
N ASN A 197 5.73 16.71 -3.58
CA ASN A 197 4.64 17.53 -3.03
C ASN A 197 3.35 16.73 -2.83
N GLU A 198 3.04 15.78 -3.71
CA GLU A 198 1.83 14.96 -3.61
C GLU A 198 1.95 13.93 -2.49
N ILE A 199 3.12 13.32 -2.31
CA ILE A 199 3.40 12.43 -1.17
C ILE A 199 3.32 13.21 0.16
N GLY A 200 3.98 14.37 0.24
CA GLY A 200 3.97 15.21 1.45
C GLY A 200 2.56 15.63 1.83
N TRP A 201 1.71 15.97 0.86
CA TRP A 201 0.31 16.28 1.10
C TRP A 201 -0.46 15.13 1.76
N PHE A 202 -0.29 13.88 1.29
CA PHE A 202 -0.92 12.72 1.92
C PHE A 202 -0.43 12.49 3.35
N ILE A 203 0.89 12.59 3.58
CA ILE A 203 1.47 12.38 4.92
C ILE A 203 1.00 13.47 5.89
N ASP A 204 0.91 14.72 5.45
CA ASP A 204 0.37 15.82 6.26
C ASP A 204 -1.11 15.63 6.60
N ASP A 205 -1.91 15.17 5.64
CA ASP A 205 -3.34 14.88 5.84
C ASP A 205 -3.53 13.71 6.84
N TRP A 206 -2.74 12.64 6.71
CA TRP A 206 -2.72 11.54 7.67
C TRP A 206 -2.26 12.00 9.05
N ASN A 207 -1.16 12.74 9.15
CA ASN A 207 -0.65 13.25 10.41
C ASN A 207 -1.71 14.09 11.13
N THR A 208 -2.38 14.98 10.40
CA THR A 208 -3.45 15.79 10.97
C THR A 208 -4.63 14.92 11.43
N SER A 209 -4.98 13.90 10.65
CA SER A 209 -6.08 12.97 10.98
C SER A 209 -5.78 12.08 12.19
N LEU A 210 -4.51 11.76 12.43
CA LEU A 210 -4.05 10.87 13.49
C LEU A 210 -3.71 11.58 14.80
N THR A 211 -3.39 12.88 14.73
CA THR A 211 -2.92 13.65 15.89
C THR A 211 -3.89 14.73 16.34
N THR A 212 -5.00 14.95 15.62
CA THR A 212 -6.00 15.96 15.97
C THR A 212 -7.42 15.41 16.04
N ASP A 213 -8.33 16.19 16.62
CA ASP A 213 -9.77 15.92 16.66
C ASP A 213 -10.49 16.21 15.32
N GLY A 214 -9.75 16.51 14.26
CA GLY A 214 -10.27 16.95 12.96
C GLY A 214 -10.61 18.45 12.91
N TYR A 215 -10.53 19.17 14.02
CA TYR A 215 -10.65 20.64 14.08
C TYR A 215 -9.31 21.32 14.40
N GLY A 216 -8.20 20.56 14.29
CA GLY A 216 -6.86 21.03 14.59
C GLY A 216 -6.49 21.03 16.08
N ASN A 217 -7.35 20.55 16.99
CA ASN A 217 -6.97 20.40 18.40
C ASN A 217 -6.25 19.07 18.61
N PRO A 218 -5.10 19.03 19.33
CA PRO A 218 -4.40 17.79 19.60
C PRO A 218 -5.29 16.74 20.26
N LYS A 219 -5.22 15.50 19.75
CA LYS A 219 -6.01 14.38 20.24
C LYS A 219 -5.29 13.06 20.05
N GLU A 220 -5.10 12.35 21.15
CA GLU A 220 -4.60 10.98 21.12
C GLU A 220 -5.55 10.07 20.33
N GLY A 221 -4.97 9.29 19.42
CA GLY A 221 -5.69 8.41 18.51
C GLY A 221 -6.45 9.12 17.38
N GLY A 222 -6.34 10.45 17.28
CA GLY A 222 -6.86 11.23 16.17
C GLY A 222 -8.39 11.26 16.07
N ILE A 223 -8.87 11.46 14.85
CA ILE A 223 -10.31 11.60 14.52
C ILE A 223 -11.11 10.35 14.90
N TRP A 224 -10.47 9.17 14.88
CA TRP A 224 -11.09 7.87 15.15
C TRP A 224 -10.76 7.29 16.52
N GLY A 225 -9.88 7.95 17.28
CA GLY A 225 -9.50 7.55 18.64
C GLY A 225 -8.63 6.28 18.74
N VAL A 226 -8.13 5.75 17.61
CA VAL A 226 -7.32 4.53 17.58
C VAL A 226 -5.93 4.72 16.95
N GLY A 227 -5.63 5.90 16.42
CA GLY A 227 -4.34 6.18 15.78
C GLY A 227 -4.13 5.41 14.48
N LEU A 228 -5.21 4.90 13.88
CA LEU A 228 -5.24 4.22 12.59
C LEU A 228 -6.35 4.84 11.75
N ILE A 229 -6.16 4.81 10.44
CA ILE A 229 -7.08 5.41 9.49
C ILE A 229 -8.00 4.33 8.89
N PRO A 230 -9.32 4.54 8.81
CA PRO A 230 -10.23 3.58 8.22
C PRO A 230 -10.00 3.38 6.73
N CYS A 231 -10.20 2.14 6.27
CA CYS A 231 -10.27 1.83 4.84
C CYS A 231 -11.69 2.15 4.37
N GLU A 232 -12.64 1.30 4.74
CA GLU A 232 -14.07 1.56 4.72
C GLU A 232 -14.51 2.45 5.89
N PRO A 233 -15.68 3.11 5.81
CA PRO A 233 -16.18 3.89 6.93
C PRO A 233 -16.25 3.10 8.23
N TYR A 234 -15.57 3.63 9.24
CA TYR A 234 -15.50 3.12 10.62
C TYR A 234 -14.86 1.74 10.81
N ILE A 235 -14.16 1.20 9.81
CA ILE A 235 -13.37 -0.03 9.99
C ILE A 235 -11.91 0.25 9.70
N VAL A 236 -11.06 -0.06 10.67
CA VAL A 236 -9.62 -0.06 10.50
C VAL A 236 -9.14 -1.48 10.23
N PHE A 237 -8.17 -1.57 9.33
CA PHE A 237 -7.51 -2.82 8.96
C PHE A 237 -6.02 -2.57 9.08
N ILE A 238 -5.31 -3.45 9.78
CA ILE A 238 -3.88 -3.24 10.00
C ILE A 238 -3.09 -3.37 8.71
N GLN A 239 -3.47 -4.28 7.80
CA GLN A 239 -2.82 -4.42 6.50
C GLN A 239 -3.01 -3.21 5.59
N CYS A 240 -4.10 -2.45 5.77
CA CYS A 240 -4.31 -1.20 5.03
C CYS A 240 -3.43 -0.09 5.60
N ASN A 241 -3.24 -0.06 6.92
CA ASN A 241 -2.44 0.97 7.62
C ASN A 241 -0.92 0.67 7.60
N SER A 242 -0.50 -0.59 7.44
CA SER A 242 0.92 -0.93 7.36
C SER A 242 1.60 -0.32 6.12
N ILE A 243 0.84 -0.08 5.05
CA ILE A 243 1.32 0.50 3.78
C ILE A 243 1.68 1.99 3.93
N PRO A 244 0.77 2.89 4.40
CA PRO A 244 1.12 4.30 4.60
C PRO A 244 2.16 4.49 5.70
N ILE A 245 2.19 3.66 6.76
CA ILE A 245 3.27 3.69 7.77
C ILE A 245 4.64 3.50 7.09
N PHE A 246 4.76 2.45 6.28
CA PHE A 246 5.99 2.19 5.52
C PHE A 246 6.29 3.29 4.50
N ALA A 247 5.27 3.85 3.85
CA ALA A 247 5.43 4.97 2.92
C ALA A 247 5.95 6.24 3.62
N THR A 248 5.46 6.54 4.83
CA THR A 248 5.95 7.65 5.66
C THR A 248 7.42 7.45 6.03
N GLU A 249 7.78 6.26 6.52
CA GLU A 249 9.16 5.97 6.91
C GLU A 249 10.11 6.02 5.71
N LEU A 250 9.70 5.53 4.54
CA LEU A 250 10.46 5.68 3.31
C LEU A 250 10.61 7.15 2.89
N PHE A 251 9.56 7.96 3.04
CA PHE A 251 9.59 9.37 2.70
C PHE A 251 10.56 10.15 3.58
N ASP A 252 10.50 9.95 4.90
CA ASP A 252 11.46 10.50 5.87
C ASP A 252 12.91 10.19 5.44
N ASN A 253 13.18 8.92 5.10
CA ASN A 253 14.51 8.48 4.66
C ASN A 253 14.99 9.12 3.34
N ILE A 254 14.08 9.41 2.41
CA ILE A 254 14.43 9.98 1.09
C ILE A 254 14.67 11.48 1.20
N TYR A 255 13.87 12.18 2.01
CA TYR A 255 13.82 13.64 2.03
C TYR A 255 14.33 14.30 3.32
N ASP A 256 14.83 13.52 4.28
CA ASP A 256 15.33 14.01 5.59
C ASP A 256 14.23 14.71 6.39
N GLU A 257 13.03 14.12 6.37
CA GLU A 257 11.86 14.53 7.16
C GLU A 257 11.76 13.68 8.45
N ASN A 258 10.87 14.06 9.37
CA ASN A 258 10.82 13.48 10.72
C ASN A 258 9.40 13.11 11.18
N TYR A 259 8.55 12.65 10.26
CA TYR A 259 7.17 12.27 10.58
C TYR A 259 7.13 11.05 11.51
N MET A 260 7.96 10.03 11.27
CA MET A 260 8.09 8.87 12.15
C MET A 260 8.60 9.27 13.53
N GLU A 261 9.66 10.09 13.62
CA GLU A 261 10.21 10.54 14.91
C GLU A 261 9.25 11.44 15.69
N SER A 262 8.33 12.12 15.01
CA SER A 262 7.28 12.91 15.67
C SER A 262 6.26 12.05 16.43
N GLY A 263 6.24 10.74 16.18
CA GLY A 263 5.35 9.77 16.80
C GLY A 263 3.96 9.73 16.18
N MET A 264 3.78 10.20 14.93
CA MET A 264 2.46 10.28 14.30
C MET A 264 1.73 8.91 14.22
N TRP A 265 2.49 7.81 14.14
CA TRP A 265 1.97 6.44 14.06
C TRP A 265 2.04 5.67 15.40
N ASP A 266 2.68 6.21 16.44
CA ASP A 266 2.97 5.48 17.69
C ASP A 266 1.69 4.99 18.38
N TYR A 267 0.65 5.83 18.41
CA TYR A 267 -0.62 5.46 19.02
C TYR A 267 -1.27 4.30 18.25
N GLY A 268 -1.24 4.34 16.91
CA GLY A 268 -1.79 3.31 16.04
C GLY A 268 -1.05 1.99 16.13
N LEU A 269 0.29 2.04 16.14
CA LEU A 269 1.13 0.87 16.33
C LEU A 269 0.87 0.22 17.70
N ASN A 270 0.80 1.00 18.77
CA ASN A 270 0.44 0.50 20.09
C ASN A 270 -0.98 -0.08 20.13
N TYR A 271 -1.95 0.55 19.45
CA TYR A 271 -3.30 0.01 19.32
C TYR A 271 -3.29 -1.33 18.59
N ALA A 272 -2.57 -1.42 17.47
CA ALA A 272 -2.46 -2.65 16.69
C ALA A 272 -1.85 -3.80 17.51
N ASN A 273 -0.78 -3.51 18.24
CA ASN A 273 -0.02 -4.48 19.05
C ASN A 273 -0.70 -4.86 20.37
N THR A 274 -1.80 -4.21 20.76
CA THR A 274 -2.46 -4.51 22.05
C THR A 274 -3.96 -4.75 21.97
N GLN A 275 -4.64 -4.18 20.97
CA GLN A 275 -6.11 -4.26 20.81
C GLN A 275 -6.50 -5.00 19.53
N MET A 276 -5.72 -4.91 18.45
CA MET A 276 -6.01 -5.61 17.19
C MET A 276 -5.32 -6.97 17.09
N GLN A 277 -5.26 -7.72 18.20
CA GLN A 277 -4.70 -9.07 18.25
C GLN A 277 -5.78 -10.15 18.34
N ASP A 278 -5.58 -11.24 17.61
CA ASP A 278 -6.44 -12.41 17.61
C ASP A 278 -6.13 -13.30 18.81
N LYS A 279 -6.86 -14.40 18.96
CA LYS A 279 -6.67 -15.34 20.08
C LYS A 279 -5.28 -15.99 20.14
N TYR A 280 -4.47 -15.89 19.09
CA TYR A 280 -3.10 -16.39 19.01
C TYR A 280 -2.06 -15.29 19.27
N GLY A 281 -2.50 -14.05 19.53
CA GLY A 281 -1.61 -12.89 19.67
C GLY A 281 -1.16 -12.31 18.34
N LEU A 282 -1.67 -12.80 17.20
CA LEU A 282 -1.33 -12.29 15.88
C LEU A 282 -2.31 -11.19 15.46
N PHE A 283 -1.96 -10.36 14.48
CA PHE A 283 -2.87 -9.33 14.01
C PHE A 283 -4.22 -9.89 13.53
N THR A 284 -5.31 -9.27 14.01
CA THR A 284 -6.68 -9.51 13.53
C THR A 284 -6.89 -8.91 12.15
N HIS A 285 -7.95 -9.35 11.47
CA HIS A 285 -8.26 -8.81 10.16
C HIS A 285 -8.69 -7.34 10.16
N SER A 286 -9.55 -6.95 11.10
CA SER A 286 -10.26 -5.68 11.08
C SER A 286 -10.83 -5.36 12.45
N ASP A 287 -10.94 -4.08 12.81
CA ASP A 287 -11.63 -3.63 14.02
C ASP A 287 -12.58 -2.46 13.74
N LEU A 288 -13.67 -2.37 14.51
CA LEU A 288 -14.66 -1.31 14.39
C LEU A 288 -14.23 -0.12 15.25
N VAL A 289 -14.09 1.04 14.62
CA VAL A 289 -13.80 2.28 15.35
C VAL A 289 -15.08 3.03 15.62
N SER A 290 -15.03 3.92 16.61
CA SER A 290 -16.15 4.82 16.85
C SER A 290 -16.40 5.68 15.62
N PRO A 291 -17.65 6.17 15.42
CA PRO A 291 -17.87 7.28 14.53
C PRO A 291 -16.89 8.40 14.84
N TYR A 292 -16.52 9.22 13.84
CA TYR A 292 -15.64 10.36 14.09
C TYR A 292 -16.16 11.13 15.31
N LEU A 293 -15.23 11.64 16.11
CA LEU A 293 -15.55 12.19 17.42
C LEU A 293 -16.51 13.39 17.27
N GLY A 294 -17.76 13.20 17.69
CA GLY A 294 -18.84 14.19 17.54
C GLY A 294 -20.01 13.74 16.64
N SER A 295 -19.91 12.60 15.96
CA SER A 295 -21.02 12.00 15.21
C SER A 295 -22.01 11.27 16.13
N ASN A 296 -23.31 11.44 15.86
CA ASN A 296 -24.40 10.65 16.46
C ASN A 296 -24.92 9.57 15.48
N ALA A 297 -24.19 9.26 14.41
CA ALA A 297 -24.61 8.26 13.43
C ALA A 297 -24.73 6.88 14.07
N SER A 298 -25.81 6.16 13.74
CA SER A 298 -25.88 4.74 14.07
C SER A 298 -24.89 3.98 13.18
N LEU A 299 -24.12 3.07 13.78
CA LEU A 299 -23.19 2.20 13.06
C LEU A 299 -23.89 1.01 12.37
N ASP A 300 -25.21 0.84 12.54
CA ASP A 300 -25.94 -0.33 12.04
C ASP A 300 -25.99 -0.41 10.51
N ASP A 301 -25.87 0.72 9.81
CA ASP A 301 -25.89 0.80 8.35
C ASP A 301 -24.50 0.67 7.71
N TYR A 302 -23.44 0.55 8.52
CA TYR A 302 -22.06 0.48 8.06
C TYR A 302 -21.52 -0.95 8.04
N PRO A 303 -20.44 -1.21 7.26
CA PRO A 303 -19.78 -2.49 7.28
C PRO A 303 -19.41 -2.89 8.71
N LYS A 304 -19.39 -4.20 8.99
CA LYS A 304 -19.01 -4.74 10.31
C LYS A 304 -17.66 -5.45 10.20
N PRO A 305 -16.83 -5.42 11.25
CA PRO A 305 -15.60 -6.18 11.27
C PRO A 305 -15.92 -7.66 11.11
N THR A 306 -14.98 -8.40 10.53
CA THR A 306 -15.12 -9.86 10.44
C THR A 306 -15.05 -10.43 11.84
N MET A 307 -16.06 -11.21 12.25
CA MET A 307 -16.15 -11.84 13.57
C MET A 307 -16.08 -13.36 13.47
N GLN A 308 -15.34 -14.01 14.37
CA GLN A 308 -15.39 -15.44 14.63
C GLN A 308 -16.06 -15.69 15.99
N GLY A 309 -17.39 -15.77 16.00
CA GLY A 309 -18.16 -15.82 17.24
C GLY A 309 -18.19 -14.45 17.92
N ASN A 310 -17.65 -14.35 19.14
CA ASN A 310 -17.54 -13.10 19.89
C ASN A 310 -16.15 -12.45 19.78
N GLU A 311 -15.24 -13.07 19.03
CA GLU A 311 -13.87 -12.61 18.83
C GLU A 311 -13.70 -12.03 17.41
N LEU A 312 -12.71 -11.16 17.22
CA LEU A 312 -12.32 -10.67 15.91
C LEU A 312 -11.84 -11.82 15.01
N GLY A 313 -12.10 -11.68 13.72
CA GLY A 313 -11.77 -12.67 12.71
C GLY A 313 -10.26 -12.85 12.53
N VAL A 314 -9.86 -14.12 12.51
CA VAL A 314 -8.50 -14.60 12.24
C VAL A 314 -8.25 -14.56 10.72
N SER A 315 -7.12 -13.98 10.28
CA SER A 315 -6.79 -13.85 8.84
C SER A 315 -5.29 -14.01 8.58
N SER A 316 -4.90 -15.16 8.02
CA SER A 316 -3.50 -15.42 7.63
C SER A 316 -2.99 -14.41 6.61
N TYR A 317 -3.84 -14.02 5.65
CA TYR A 317 -3.54 -13.01 4.65
C TYR A 317 -3.30 -11.63 5.28
N GLY A 318 -4.24 -11.15 6.13
CA GLY A 318 -4.13 -9.84 6.77
C GLY A 318 -2.90 -9.74 7.68
N ALA A 319 -2.67 -10.77 8.51
CA ALA A 319 -1.50 -10.84 9.38
C ALA A 319 -0.20 -10.88 8.57
N SER A 320 -0.07 -11.77 7.57
CA SER A 320 1.15 -11.86 6.75
C SER A 320 1.48 -10.56 6.01
N TRP A 321 0.46 -9.88 5.49
CA TRP A 321 0.65 -8.59 4.81
C TRP A 321 1.16 -7.54 5.80
N ALA A 322 0.45 -7.36 6.92
CA ALA A 322 0.81 -6.36 7.92
C ALA A 322 2.23 -6.59 8.45
N MET A 323 2.57 -7.84 8.80
CA MET A 323 3.91 -8.22 9.26
C MET A 323 4.97 -7.88 8.20
N ALA A 324 4.75 -8.20 6.93
CA ALA A 324 5.75 -7.95 5.87
C ALA A 324 6.12 -6.47 5.72
N PHE A 325 5.17 -5.55 5.93
CA PHE A 325 5.44 -4.11 5.89
C PHE A 325 5.98 -3.58 7.23
N LEU A 326 5.41 -4.02 8.34
CA LEU A 326 5.73 -3.52 9.67
C LEU A 326 7.07 -4.06 10.20
N GLU A 327 7.63 -5.12 9.63
CA GLU A 327 8.97 -5.61 10.00
C GLU A 327 10.03 -4.51 9.86
N TYR A 328 9.92 -3.65 8.85
CA TYR A 328 10.86 -2.55 8.68
C TYR A 328 10.74 -1.51 9.81
N THR A 329 9.53 -1.18 10.21
CA THR A 329 9.23 -0.13 11.20
C THR A 329 9.37 -0.61 12.65
N GLN A 330 8.98 -1.85 12.93
CA GLN A 330 8.94 -2.46 14.26
C GLN A 330 9.45 -3.91 14.22
N GLU A 331 10.70 -4.06 13.77
CA GLU A 331 11.39 -5.33 13.56
C GLU A 331 11.27 -6.26 14.79
N ASN A 332 11.53 -5.75 15.99
CA ASN A 332 11.55 -6.56 17.21
C ASN A 332 10.17 -7.14 17.57
N GLU A 333 9.09 -6.38 17.34
CA GLU A 333 7.73 -6.85 17.61
C GLU A 333 7.30 -7.86 16.54
N THR A 334 7.64 -7.59 15.28
CA THR A 334 7.18 -8.41 14.15
C THR A 334 7.95 -9.73 14.03
N ILE A 335 9.26 -9.73 14.29
CA ILE A 335 10.08 -10.95 14.16
C ILE A 335 9.64 -12.04 15.15
N SER A 336 9.24 -11.66 16.37
CA SER A 336 8.75 -12.62 17.37
C SER A 336 7.47 -13.33 16.94
N ASP A 337 6.66 -12.71 16.07
CA ASP A 337 5.36 -13.25 15.67
C ASP A 337 5.45 -14.28 14.53
N TYR A 338 6.56 -14.33 13.78
CA TYR A 338 6.71 -15.27 12.66
C TYR A 338 6.65 -16.75 13.08
N GLU A 339 7.24 -17.10 14.22
CA GLU A 339 7.19 -18.47 14.72
C GLU A 339 5.73 -18.89 15.01
N GLN A 340 4.99 -18.01 15.70
CA GLN A 340 3.58 -18.25 16.01
C GLN A 340 2.71 -18.26 14.75
N PHE A 341 2.98 -17.38 13.78
CA PHE A 341 2.29 -17.33 12.49
C PHE A 341 2.43 -18.64 11.72
N ILE A 342 3.65 -19.19 11.61
CA ILE A 342 3.91 -20.45 10.92
C ILE A 342 3.24 -21.62 11.64
N GLU A 343 3.22 -21.64 12.97
CA GLU A 343 2.54 -22.69 13.74
C GLU A 343 1.02 -22.70 13.47
N VAL A 344 0.41 -21.52 13.36
CA VAL A 344 -1.05 -21.38 13.21
C VAL A 344 -1.51 -21.57 11.75
N TYR A 345 -0.73 -21.11 10.76
CA TYR A 345 -1.17 -21.03 9.36
C TYR A 345 -0.29 -21.78 8.35
N GLY A 346 0.87 -22.30 8.75
CA GLY A 346 1.90 -22.90 7.88
C GLY A 346 1.62 -24.31 7.36
#